data_AF-A0A171BHJ4-F1
#
_entry.id   AF-A0A171BHJ4-F1
#
_cell.length_a   1.000
_cell.length_b   1.000
_cell.length_c   1.000
_cell.angle_alpha   90.00
_cell.angle_beta   90.00
_cell.angle_gamma   90.00
#
_symmetry.space_group_name_H-M   'P 1'
#
loop_
_entity.id
_entity.type
_entity.pdbx_description
1 polymer ?
#
loop_
_entity_poly.entity_id
_entity_poly.type
_entity_poly.pdbx_seq_one_letter_code
_entity_poly.pdbx_strand_id
1 'polypeptide(L)' 'MTEACGEARRIGEVIRRARVLRRRSQKEVAAALGCHQSKTSRLESGRGTEDIRVLRAVVQELGIPF' A
#
# COMPACT_ATOMS: atom_id res chain seq x y z
N MET A 1 -14.67 -9.00 -16.45
CA MET A 1 -14.59 -9.03 -14.96
C MET A 1 -13.19 -9.41 -14.45
N THR A 2 -12.11 -9.10 -15.18
CA THR A 2 -10.76 -9.65 -14.90
C THR A 2 -9.69 -8.56 -14.69
N GLU A 3 -9.97 -7.33 -15.12
CA GLU A 3 -9.03 -6.19 -15.05
C GLU A 3 -8.84 -5.68 -13.60
N ALA A 4 -9.92 -5.59 -12.83
CA ALA A 4 -9.93 -4.96 -11.50
C ALA A 4 -9.07 -5.72 -10.47
N CYS A 5 -9.10 -7.06 -10.47
CA CYS A 5 -8.23 -7.86 -9.60
C CYS A 5 -6.75 -7.75 -10.00
N GLY A 6 -6.47 -7.58 -11.30
CA GLY A 6 -5.11 -7.41 -11.82
C GLY A 6 -4.53 -6.05 -11.46
N GLU A 7 -5.33 -4.99 -11.57
CA GLU A 7 -4.93 -3.62 -11.23
C GLU A 7 -4.68 -3.45 -9.73
N ALA A 8 -5.59 -3.95 -8.89
CA ALA A 8 -5.43 -3.95 -7.44
C ALA A 8 -4.13 -4.66 -6.99
N ARG A 9 -3.81 -5.80 -7.61
CA ARG A 9 -2.55 -6.53 -7.35
C ARG A 9 -1.33 -5.73 -7.78
N ARG A 10 -1.38 -5.06 -8.93
CA ARG A 10 -0.28 -4.18 -9.39
C ARG A 10 -0.04 -3.02 -8.43
N ILE A 11 -1.10 -2.36 -7.96
CA ILE A 11 -1.01 -1.26 -6.99
C ILE A 11 -0.35 -1.75 -5.69
N GLY A 12 -0.81 -2.89 -5.16
CA GLY A 12 -0.22 -3.50 -3.97
C GLY A 12 1.27 -3.81 -4.12
N GLU A 13 1.69 -4.27 -5.30
CA GLU A 13 3.09 -4.54 -5.60
C GLU A 13 3.93 -3.25 -5.67
N VAL A 14 3.41 -2.17 -6.25
CA VAL A 14 4.08 -0.86 -6.27
C VAL A 14 4.30 -0.34 -4.84
N ILE A 15 3.27 -0.44 -3.99
CA ILE A 15 3.36 -0.07 -2.57
C ILE A 15 4.45 -0.89 -1.86
N ARG A 16 4.45 -2.22 -2.06
CA ARG A 16 5.45 -3.11 -1.46
C ARG A 16 6.87 -2.74 -1.91
N ARG A 17 7.08 -2.49 -3.21
CA ARG A 17 8.38 -2.10 -3.77
C ARG A 17 8.84 -0.77 -3.18
N ALA A 18 7.99 0.24 -3.15
CA ALA A 18 8.31 1.54 -2.58
C ALA A 18 8.70 1.43 -1.09
N ARG A 19 7.94 0.65 -0.31
CA ARG A 19 8.28 0.38 1.09
C ARG A 19 9.66 -0.25 1.25
N VAL A 20 9.98 -1.28 0.45
CA VAL A 20 11.29 -1.96 0.49
C VAL A 20 12.42 -1.02 0.07
N LEU A 21 12.22 -0.20 -0.96
CA LEU A 21 13.20 0.82 -1.38
C LEU A 21 13.50 1.83 -0.26
N ARG A 22 12.49 2.19 0.52
CA ARG A 22 12.61 3.05 1.70
C ARG A 22 13.13 2.32 2.95
N ARG A 23 13.46 1.02 2.84
CA ARG A 23 13.91 0.15 3.93
C ARG A 23 12.98 0.13 5.16
N ARG A 24 11.67 0.32 4.94
CA ARG A 24 10.68 0.29 6.02
C ARG A 24 10.00 -1.06 6.13
N SER A 25 9.69 -1.46 7.35
CA SER A 25 8.81 -2.58 7.65
C SER A 25 7.35 -2.20 7.46
N GLN A 26 6.48 -3.19 7.26
CA GLN A 26 5.03 -2.95 7.20
C GLN A 26 4.50 -2.31 8.50
N LYS A 27 5.13 -2.63 9.64
CA LYS A 27 4.77 -2.11 10.96
C LYS A 27 5.09 -0.62 11.08
N GLU A 28 6.25 -0.18 10.60
CA GLU A 28 6.64 1.24 10.60
C GLU A 28 5.73 2.07 9.71
N VAL A 29 5.40 1.57 8.51
CA VAL A 29 4.45 2.25 7.62
C VAL A 29 3.06 2.31 8.26
N ALA A 30 2.61 1.22 8.88
CA ALA A 30 1.32 1.19 9.54
C ALA A 30 1.24 2.17 10.72
N ALA A 31 2.32 2.25 11.52
CA ALA A 31 2.43 3.18 12.64
C ALA A 31 2.39 4.64 12.17
N ALA A 32 3.11 4.98 11.09
CA ALA A 32 3.07 6.32 10.50
C ALA A 32 1.67 6.71 9.99
N LEU A 33 0.92 5.73 9.49
CA LEU A 33 -0.46 5.91 9.02
C LEU A 33 -1.52 5.79 10.12
N GLY A 34 -1.13 5.55 11.39
CA GLY A 34 -2.06 5.35 12.50
C GLY A 34 -2.96 4.13 12.34
N CYS A 35 -2.48 3.08 11.65
CA CYS A 35 -3.24 1.86 11.39
C CYS A 35 -2.50 0.59 11.84
N HIS A 36 -3.22 -0.54 11.87
CA HIS A 36 -2.61 -1.84 12.16
C HIS A 36 -1.79 -2.36 10.97
N GLN A 37 -0.66 -3.02 11.23
CA GLN A 37 0.18 -3.68 10.22
C GLN A 37 -0.62 -4.59 9.27
N SER A 38 -1.64 -5.28 9.77
CA SER A 38 -2.51 -6.15 8.97
C SER A 38 -3.26 -5.41 7.86
N LYS A 39 -3.44 -4.08 7.97
CA LYS A 39 -4.00 -3.22 6.93
C LYS A 39 -2.98 -3.01 5.80
N THR A 40 -1.73 -2.69 6.14
CA THR A 40 -0.61 -2.55 5.18
C THR A 40 -0.33 -3.86 4.44
N SER A 41 -0.33 -4.99 5.15
CA SER A 41 -0.16 -6.31 4.52
C SER A 41 -1.26 -6.63 3.50
N ARG A 42 -2.52 -6.31 3.82
CA ARG A 42 -3.65 -6.47 2.89
C ARG A 42 -3.48 -5.59 1.65
N LEU A 43 -3.14 -4.32 1.83
CA LEU A 43 -2.88 -3.38 0.74
C LEU A 43 -1.80 -3.89 -0.21
N GLU A 44 -0.68 -4.39 0.33
CA GLU A 44 0.41 -4.96 -0.48
C GLU A 44 -0.01 -6.23 -1.25
N SER A 45 -1.02 -6.96 -0.77
CA SER A 45 -1.61 -8.09 -1.48
C SER A 45 -2.69 -7.69 -2.51
N GLY A 46 -2.94 -6.38 -2.66
CA GLY A 46 -3.99 -5.83 -3.53
C GLY A 46 -5.38 -5.86 -2.91
N ARG A 47 -5.53 -6.13 -1.61
CA ARG A 47 -6.83 -6.10 -0.91
C ARG A 47 -7.00 -4.77 -0.19
N GLY A 48 -8.13 -4.10 -0.40
CA GLY A 48 -8.41 -2.79 0.18
C GLY A 48 -7.77 -1.61 -0.57
N THR A 49 -7.31 -1.83 -1.81
CA THR A 49 -6.89 -0.77 -2.74
C THR A 49 -8.09 0.01 -3.31
N GLU A 50 -9.32 -0.38 -2.98
CA GLU A 50 -10.53 0.41 -3.26
C GLU A 50 -10.66 1.64 -2.32
N ASP A 51 -9.97 1.62 -1.17
CA ASP A 51 -9.96 2.76 -0.23
C ASP A 51 -8.92 3.80 -0.67
N ILE A 52 -9.37 4.71 -1.55
CA ILE A 52 -8.57 5.80 -2.11
C ILE A 52 -7.92 6.66 -1.02
N ARG A 53 -8.58 6.86 0.14
CA ARG A 53 -8.02 7.67 1.23
C ARG A 53 -6.77 7.02 1.82
N VAL A 54 -6.83 5.71 2.02
CA VAL A 54 -5.69 4.93 2.53
C VAL A 54 -4.60 4.83 1.49
N LEU A 55 -4.94 4.60 0.21
CA LEU A 55 -3.96 4.60 -0.88
C LEU A 55 -3.20 5.92 -0.95
N ARG A 56 -3.91 7.06 -0.89
CA ARG A 56 -3.27 8.38 -0.92
C ARG A 56 -2.34 8.57 0.27
N ALA A 57 -2.75 8.18 1.47
CA ALA A 57 -1.91 8.29 2.65
C ALA A 57 -0.65 7.41 2.54
N VAL A 58 -0.77 6.18 2.05
CA VAL A 58 0.36 5.28 1.80
C VAL A 58 1.33 5.84 0.76
N VAL A 59 0.79 6.37 -0.35
CA VAL A 59 1.58 6.96 -1.44
C VAL A 59 2.35 8.19 -0.93
N GLN A 60 1.71 9.04 -0.13
CA GLN A 60 2.38 10.18 0.51
C GLN A 60 3.47 9.74 1.49
N GLU A 61 3.16 8.79 2.37
CA GLU A 61 4.11 8.29 3.38
C GLU A 61 5.34 7.62 2.75
N LEU A 62 5.13 6.90 1.65
CA LEU A 62 6.20 6.23 0.91
C LEU A 62 6.91 7.14 -0.11
N GLY A 63 6.37 8.35 -0.33
CA GLY A 63 6.86 9.30 -1.32
C GLY A 63 6.87 8.70 -2.74
N ILE A 64 5.79 8.01 -3.10
CA ILE A 64 5.57 7.48 -4.45
C ILE A 64 5.10 8.66 -5.33
N PRO A 65 5.78 8.96 -6.45
CA PRO A 65 5.34 10.01 -7.37
C PRO A 65 4.01 9.62 -8.03
N PHE A 66 3.12 10.61 -8.17
CA PHE A 66 1.76 10.48 -8.74
C PHE A 66 1.76 10.76 -10.24
#